data_AF-J3HVR4-F1
#
_entry.id   AF-J3HVR4-F1
#
_cell.length_a   1.000
_cell.length_b   1.000
_cell.length_c   1.000
_cell.angle_alpha   90.00
_cell.angle_beta   90.00
_cell.angle_gamma   90.00
#
_symmetry.space_group_name_H-M   'P 1'
#
loop_
_entity.id
_entity.type
_entity.pdbx_description
1 polymer ?
#
loop_
_entity_poly.entity_id
_entity_poly.type
_entity_poly.pdbx_seq_one_letter_code
_entity_poly.pdbx_strand_id
1 'polypeptide(L)' 'AQRLARQPAGALTATKKLMRNGEALVAQMQAEGEQFAQRLRTAEAREAFTAFAERRPPDFTKVA' A
#
# COMPACT_ATOMS: atom_id res chain seq x y z
N ALA A 1 20.57 3.51 13.34
CA ALA A 1 21.34 3.14 12.13
C ALA A 1 22.73 2.55 12.43
N GLN A 2 23.53 3.16 13.33
CA GLN A 2 24.94 2.80 13.54
C GLN A 2 25.21 1.34 13.95
N ARG A 3 24.29 0.69 14.67
CA ARG A 3 24.45 -0.69 15.15
C ARG A 3 24.47 -1.73 14.02
N LEU A 4 23.59 -1.57 13.02
CA LEU A 4 23.55 -2.45 11.85
C LEU A 4 24.70 -2.14 10.89
N ALA A 5 25.08 -0.86 10.78
CA ALA A 5 26.18 -0.42 9.91
C ALA A 5 27.56 -0.99 10.32
N ARG A 6 27.70 -1.49 11.55
CA ARG A 6 28.93 -2.13 12.06
C ARG A 6 28.96 -3.65 11.84
N GLN A 7 27.91 -4.26 11.29
CA GLN A 7 27.83 -5.70 11.06
C GLN A 7 28.22 -6.07 9.61
N PRO A 8 28.60 -7.34 9.34
CA PRO A 8 28.91 -7.78 7.99
C PRO A 8 27.68 -7.69 7.07
N ALA A 9 27.81 -6.94 5.96
CA ALA A 9 26.72 -6.70 5.02
C ALA A 9 26.15 -7.99 4.38
N GLY A 10 27.00 -8.99 4.14
CA GLY A 10 26.60 -10.29 3.60
C GLY A 10 25.68 -11.07 4.54
N ALA A 11 26.03 -11.12 5.83
CA ALA A 11 25.22 -11.77 6.86
C ALA A 11 23.87 -11.06 7.03
N LEU A 12 23.87 -9.72 7.07
CA LEU A 12 22.64 -8.93 7.13
C LEU A 12 21.71 -9.20 5.95
N THR A 13 22.27 -9.26 4.74
CA THR A 13 21.49 -9.50 3.51
C THR A 13 20.92 -10.91 3.48
N ALA A 14 21.71 -11.91 3.86
CA ALA A 14 21.27 -13.31 3.92
C ALA A 14 20.14 -13.49 4.96
N THR A 15 20.31 -12.98 6.18
CA THR A 15 19.28 -13.06 7.22
C THR A 15 18.01 -12.33 6.81
N LYS A 16 18.11 -11.13 6.22
CA LYS A 16 16.95 -10.40 5.70
C LYS A 16 16.20 -11.16 4.62
N LYS A 17 16.91 -11.87 3.72
CA LYS A 17 16.29 -12.73 2.70
C LYS A 17 15.54 -13.91 3.34
N LEU A 18 16.13 -14.57 4.33
CA LEU A 18 15.49 -15.69 5.04
C LEU A 18 14.21 -15.25 5.78
N MET A 19 14.20 -14.03 6.32
CA MET A 19 13.04 -13.48 7.04
C MET A 19 11.91 -12.98 6.12
N ARG A 20 12.19 -12.72 4.84
CA ARG A 20 11.24 -12.09 3.92
C ARG A 20 10.69 -13.11 2.94
N ASN A 21 9.41 -13.45 3.09
CA ASN A 21 8.70 -14.20 2.05
C ASN A 21 8.32 -13.25 0.90
N GLY A 22 9.17 -13.20 -0.13
CA GLY A 22 8.99 -12.30 -1.28
C GLY A 22 7.74 -12.62 -2.10
N GLU A 23 7.48 -13.89 -2.36
CA GLU A 23 6.36 -14.34 -3.21
C GLU A 23 5.02 -14.04 -2.56
N ALA A 24 4.87 -14.33 -1.26
CA ALA A 24 3.65 -14.02 -0.52
C ALA A 24 3.36 -12.51 -0.51
N LEU A 25 4.40 -11.67 -0.39
CA LEU A 25 4.24 -10.22 -0.44
C LEU A 25 3.80 -9.74 -1.83
N VAL A 26 4.37 -10.29 -2.91
CA VAL A 26 3.96 -9.93 -4.27
C VAL A 26 2.51 -10.34 -4.53
N ALA A 27 2.11 -11.55 -4.13
CA ALA A 27 0.74 -12.02 -4.27
C ALA A 27 -0.25 -11.14 -3.49
N GLN A 28 0.09 -10.75 -2.26
CA GLN A 28 -0.73 -9.85 -1.45
C GLN A 28 -0.85 -8.46 -2.10
N MET A 29 0.25 -7.90 -2.62
CA MET A 29 0.23 -6.61 -3.31
C MET A 29 -0.67 -6.64 -4.56
N GLN A 30 -0.67 -7.75 -5.31
CA GLN A 30 -1.55 -7.93 -6.46
C GLN A 30 -3.02 -7.99 -6.03
N ALA A 31 -3.34 -8.80 -5.01
CA ALA A 31 -4.70 -8.90 -4.49
C ALA A 31 -5.23 -7.56 -3.96
N GLU A 32 -4.42 -6.83 -3.19
CA GLU A 32 -4.75 -5.48 -2.71
C GLU A 32 -4.92 -4.50 -3.87
N GLY A 33 -4.04 -4.56 -4.88
CA GLY A 33 -4.08 -3.71 -6.07
C GLY A 33 -5.36 -3.91 -6.89
N GLU A 34 -5.82 -5.14 -7.06
CA GLU A 34 -7.08 -5.44 -7.75
C GLU A 34 -8.28 -4.85 -7.02
N GLN A 35 -8.35 -5.03 -5.70
CA GLN A 35 -9.42 -4.46 -4.87
C GLN A 35 -9.39 -2.94 -4.91
N PHE A 36 -8.19 -2.34 -4.82
CA PHE A 36 -8.01 -0.91 -4.91
C PHE A 36 -8.46 -0.35 -6.27
N ALA A 37 -8.08 -1.00 -7.38
CA ALA A 37 -8.48 -0.59 -8.73
C ALA A 37 -10.00 -0.68 -8.95
N GLN A 38 -10.65 -1.70 -8.38
CA GLN A 38 -12.11 -1.81 -8.40
C GLN A 38 -12.76 -0.68 -7.60
N ARG A 39 -12.25 -0.40 -6.40
CA ARG A 39 -12.75 0.70 -5.55
C ARG A 39 -12.52 2.07 -6.17
N LEU A 40 -11.43 2.28 -6.91
CA LEU A 40 -11.15 3.56 -7.59
C LEU A 40 -12.21 3.94 -8.64
N ARG A 41 -12.93 2.95 -9.18
CA ARG A 41 -13.97 3.15 -10.19
C ARG A 41 -15.35 3.42 -9.60
N THR A 42 -15.52 3.26 -8.28
CA THR A 42 -16.81 3.48 -7.64
C THR A 42 -17.14 4.97 -7.60
N ALA A 43 -18.44 5.26 -7.50
CA ALA A 43 -18.90 6.64 -7.36
C ALA A 43 -18.44 7.25 -6.03
N GLU A 44 -18.26 6.44 -4.96
CA GLU A 44 -17.65 6.87 -3.70
C GLU A 44 -16.22 7.40 -3.91
N ALA A 45 -15.38 6.69 -4.69
CA ALA A 45 -14.02 7.14 -4.96
C ALA A 45 -14.00 8.45 -5.74
N ARG A 46 -14.90 8.61 -6.72
CA ARG A 46 -15.06 9.87 -7.46
C ARG A 46 -15.40 11.03 -6.52
N GLU A 47 -16.34 10.84 -5.61
CA GLU A 47 -16.71 11.85 -4.62
C GLU A 47 -15.55 12.18 -3.66
N ALA A 48 -14.80 11.17 -3.21
CA ALA A 48 -13.62 11.37 -2.39
C ALA A 48 -12.53 12.21 -3.11
N PHE A 49 -12.26 11.92 -4.38
CA PHE A 49 -11.29 12.68 -5.18
C PHE A 49 -11.76 14.11 -5.47
N THR A 50 -13.04 14.29 -5.81
CA THR A 50 -13.64 15.61 -6.03
C THR A 50 -13.59 16.45 -4.76
N ALA A 51 -14.00 15.89 -3.62
CA ALA A 51 -13.97 16.59 -2.34
C ALA A 51 -12.54 16.96 -1.91
N PHE A 52 -11.56 16.07 -2.17
CA PHE A 52 -10.15 16.35 -1.95
C PHE A 52 -9.65 17.52 -2.81
N ALA A 53 -9.97 17.52 -4.11
CA ALA A 53 -9.60 18.60 -5.02
C ALA A 53 -10.26 19.94 -4.63
N GLU A 54 -11.51 19.89 -4.18
CA GLU A 54 -12.30 21.04 -3.73
C GLU A 54 -11.98 21.47 -2.28
N ARG A 55 -11.10 20.74 -1.58
CA ARG A 55 -10.74 20.97 -0.15
C ARG A 55 -11.96 21.01 0.78
N ARG A 56 -12.96 20.19 0.49
CA ARG A 56 -14.17 20.03 1.32
C ARG A 56 -14.23 18.61 1.88
N PRO A 57 -14.99 18.37 2.96
CA PRO A 57 -15.29 17.00 3.39
C PRO A 57 -16.08 16.25 2.29
N PRO A 58 -15.74 14.98 2.01
CA PRO A 58 -16.49 14.15 1.08
C PRO A 58 -17.87 13.79 1.66
N ASP A 59 -18.90 13.84 0.81
CA ASP A 59 -20.27 13.48 1.17
C ASP A 59 -20.70 12.18 0.49
N PHE A 60 -20.54 11.07 1.19
CA PHE A 60 -20.88 9.74 0.67
C PHE A 60 -22.38 9.40 0.74
N THR A 61 -23.22 10.27 1.32
CA THR A 61 -24.65 9.98 1.52
C THR A 61 -25.47 9.94 0.23
N LYS A 62 -24.97 10.56 -0.84
CA LYS A 62 -25.64 10.64 -2.16
C LYS A 62 -25.23 9.53 -3.13
N VAL A 63 -24.33 8.64 -2.70
CA VAL A 63 -23.57 7.75 -3.58
C VAL A 63 -23.77 6.27 -3.24
N ALA A 64 -24.62 5.98 -2.24
CA ALA A 64 -25.04 4.64 -1.83
C ALA A 64 -26.07 4.01 -2.79
#